data_AF-A0A2K2V6H1-F1
#
_entry.id   AF-A0A2K2V6H1-F1
#
_cell.length_a   1.000
_cell.length_b   1.000
_cell.length_c   1.000
_cell.angle_alpha   90.00
_cell.angle_beta   90.00
_cell.angle_gamma   90.00
#
_symmetry.space_group_name_H-M   'P 1'
#
loop_
_entity.id
_entity.type
_entity.pdbx_description
1 polymer ?
#
loop_
_entity_poly.entity_id
_entity_poly.type
_entity_poly.pdbx_seq_one_letter_code
_entity_poly.pdbx_strand_id
1 'polypeptide(L)'
;MEWKLSRREFLRSTGSFLISLPLMNSLGSHSTEANPDEMYGFLVDISRCIGCGDCQAACKIKNDLPVSSDLPYERNERSYWDNYSTLSAYTWTRIRSKSLVKDGKEIVRFIKEQCMHCIDPACASV
;
A
#
# COMPACT_ATOMS: atom_id res chain seq x y z
N MET A 1 27.10 4.53 30.14
CA MET A 1 26.09 5.14 31.02
C MET A 1 25.16 4.03 31.47
N GLU A 2 25.26 3.62 32.72
CA GLU A 2 24.51 2.49 33.28
C GLU A 2 23.32 3.06 34.06
N TRP A 3 22.11 2.92 33.50
CA TRP A 3 20.89 3.44 34.11
C TRP A 3 20.38 2.44 35.16
N LYS A 4 20.71 2.67 36.43
CA LYS A 4 20.18 1.88 37.55
C LYS A 4 18.88 2.50 38.06
N LEU A 5 17.75 2.05 37.51
CA LEU A 5 16.43 2.39 38.07
C LEU A 5 16.22 1.64 39.39
N SER A 6 15.92 2.36 40.47
CA SER A 6 15.59 1.73 41.76
C SER A 6 14.17 1.16 41.75
N ARG A 7 13.92 0.10 42.52
CA ARG A 7 12.57 -0.52 42.65
C ARG A 7 11.49 0.50 43.03
N ARG A 8 11.83 1.52 43.81
CA ARG A 8 10.91 2.58 44.24
C ARG A 8 10.59 3.56 43.11
N GLU A 9 11.56 3.88 42.27
CA GLU A 9 11.35 4.73 41.09
C GLU A 9 10.58 4.01 40.00
N PHE A 10 10.82 2.70 39.83
CA PHE A 10 10.02 1.85 38.94
C PHE A 10 8.54 1.81 39.37
N LEU A 11 8.25 1.62 40.66
CA LEU A 11 6.88 1.60 41.19
C LEU A 11 6.17 2.96 41.11
N ARG A 12 6.90 4.07 41.26
CA ARG A 12 6.35 5.42 41.03
C ARG A 12 6.04 5.68 39.56
N SER A 13 6.90 5.22 38.67
CA SER A 13 6.72 5.33 37.22
C SER A 13 5.50 4.52 36.74
N THR A 14 5.38 3.26 37.17
CA THR A 14 4.26 2.39 36.78
C THR A 14 2.94 2.79 37.44
N GLY A 15 2.95 3.25 38.70
CA GLY A 15 1.75 3.73 39.40
C GLY A 15 1.11 4.96 38.77
N SER A 16 1.91 5.83 38.14
CA SER A 16 1.41 7.02 37.45
C SER A 16 0.70 6.67 36.13
N PHE A 17 1.12 5.59 35.45
CA PHE A 17 0.52 5.13 34.20
C PHE A 17 -0.87 4.50 34.38
N LEU A 18 -1.13 3.88 35.54
CA LEU A 18 -2.39 3.20 35.81
C LEU A 18 -3.56 4.16 36.08
N ILE A 19 -3.28 5.36 36.59
CA ILE A 19 -4.30 6.37 36.93
C ILE A 19 -4.84 7.07 35.66
N SER A 20 -4.06 7.10 34.58
CA SER A 20 -4.43 7.72 33.29
C SER A 20 -5.25 6.84 32.35
N LEU A 21 -5.41 5.54 32.64
CA LEU A 21 -6.14 4.58 31.78
C LEU A 21 -7.62 4.89 31.50
N PRO A 22 -8.44 5.44 32.43
CA PRO A 22 -9.86 5.62 32.14
C PRO A 22 -10.15 6.79 31.19
N LEU A 23 -9.15 7.61 30.80
CA LEU A 23 -9.32 8.69 29.82
C LEU A 23 -9.15 8.26 28.35
N MET A 24 -8.68 7.04 28.06
CA MET A 24 -8.43 6.59 26.68
C MET A 24 -9.68 6.10 25.94
N ASN A 25 -10.79 5.87 26.63
CA ASN A 25 -12.06 5.44 26.02
C ASN A 25 -12.77 6.51 25.17
N SER A 26 -12.24 7.74 25.11
CA SER A 26 -12.82 8.83 24.30
C SER A 26 -12.19 8.98 22.91
N LEU A 27 -11.19 8.17 22.55
CA LEU A 27 -10.67 8.11 21.18
C LEU A 27 -11.56 7.18 20.34
N GLY A 28 -12.84 7.53 20.21
CA GLY A 28 -13.69 6.94 19.19
C GLY A 28 -13.11 7.22 17.81
N SER A 29 -13.25 6.27 16.88
CA SER A 29 -12.86 6.41 15.48
C SER A 29 -13.42 7.71 14.89
N HIS A 30 -12.56 8.70 14.67
CA HIS A 30 -12.94 9.89 13.93
C HIS A 30 -13.16 9.46 12.48
N SER A 31 -14.41 9.28 12.08
CA SER A 31 -14.76 9.31 10.67
C SER A 31 -14.63 10.76 10.23
N THR A 32 -13.54 11.08 9.55
CA THR A 32 -13.43 12.35 8.84
C THR A 32 -14.38 12.25 7.64
N GLU A 33 -15.52 12.92 7.71
CA GLU A 33 -16.33 13.14 6.49
C GLU A 33 -15.43 13.84 5.46
N ALA A 34 -15.18 13.15 4.34
CA ALA A 34 -14.25 13.65 3.33
C ALA A 34 -14.82 14.93 2.70
N ASN A 35 -14.07 16.04 2.80
CA ASN A 35 -14.41 17.29 2.14
C ASN A 35 -14.24 17.13 0.62
N PRO A 36 -15.30 17.23 -0.20
CA PRO A 36 -15.23 17.02 -1.65
C PRO A 36 -14.26 17.98 -2.36
N ASP A 37 -14.07 19.19 -1.82
CA ASP A 37 -13.21 20.21 -2.40
C ASP A 37 -11.71 19.93 -2.15
N GLU A 38 -11.38 18.93 -1.33
CA GLU A 38 -10.01 18.51 -0.99
C GLU A 38 -9.72 17.05 -1.37
N MET A 39 -10.49 16.47 -2.31
CA MET A 39 -10.31 15.09 -2.74
C MET A 39 -9.55 14.96 -4.06
N TYR A 40 -8.49 14.14 -4.05
CA TYR A 40 -7.78 13.73 -5.25
C TYR A 40 -8.32 12.40 -5.76
N GLY A 41 -8.54 12.32 -7.08
CA GLY A 41 -8.91 11.09 -7.78
C GLY A 41 -7.90 10.72 -8.85
N PHE A 42 -7.77 9.42 -9.13
CA PHE A 42 -6.92 8.92 -10.21
C PHE A 42 -7.70 7.93 -11.09
N LEU A 43 -7.90 8.29 -12.37
CA LEU A 43 -8.61 7.46 -13.34
C LEU A 43 -7.63 6.64 -14.17
N VAL A 44 -7.86 5.33 -14.25
CA VAL A 44 -7.16 4.41 -15.16
C VAL A 44 -8.15 3.85 -16.17
N ASP A 45 -8.05 4.27 -17.42
CA ASP A 45 -8.83 3.69 -18.52
C ASP A 45 -8.14 2.42 -19.05
N ILE A 46 -8.61 1.27 -18.57
CA ILE A 46 -8.11 -0.05 -18.98
C ILE A 46 -8.48 -0.44 -20.42
N SER A 47 -9.40 0.29 -21.08
CA SER A 47 -9.74 0.03 -22.48
C SER A 47 -8.64 0.52 -23.44
N ARG A 48 -7.81 1.47 -22.98
CA ARG A 48 -6.71 2.08 -23.74
C ARG A 48 -5.33 1.66 -23.24
N CYS A 49 -5.26 0.95 -22.11
CA CYS A 49 -4.01 0.47 -21.56
C CYS A 49 -3.39 -0.59 -22.48
N ILE A 50 -2.16 -0.35 -22.93
CA ILE A 50 -1.40 -1.26 -23.81
C ILE A 50 -0.36 -2.09 -23.05
N GLY A 51 -0.26 -1.93 -21.73
CA GLY A 51 0.68 -2.67 -20.90
C GLY A 51 2.15 -2.30 -21.07
N CYS A 52 2.47 -1.05 -21.44
CA CYS A 52 3.86 -0.62 -21.69
C CYS A 52 4.78 -0.66 -20.47
N GLY A 53 4.24 -0.59 -19.24
CA GLY A 53 5.03 -0.60 -18.01
C GLY A 53 5.62 0.76 -17.60
N ASP A 54 5.43 1.82 -18.40
CA ASP A 54 5.98 3.15 -18.08
C ASP A 54 5.49 3.69 -16.73
N CYS A 55 4.25 3.38 -16.34
CA CYS A 55 3.73 3.76 -15.03
C CYS A 55 4.51 3.11 -13.87
N GLN A 56 5.09 1.92 -14.08
CA GLN A 56 5.92 1.25 -13.09
C GLN A 56 7.29 1.91 -12.99
N ALA A 57 7.92 2.16 -14.14
CA ALA A 57 9.21 2.84 -14.21
C ALA A 57 9.12 4.25 -13.58
N ALA A 58 8.12 5.04 -13.98
CA ALA A 58 7.89 6.37 -13.44
C ALA A 58 7.64 6.36 -11.92
N CYS A 59 6.88 5.38 -11.41
CA CYS A 59 6.65 5.25 -9.96
C CYS A 59 7.95 4.96 -9.21
N LYS A 60 8.82 4.10 -9.75
CA LYS A 60 10.12 3.81 -9.13
C LYS A 60 11.04 5.02 -9.16
N ILE A 61 11.17 5.68 -10.31
CA ILE A 61 12.00 6.89 -10.47
C ILE A 61 11.52 7.99 -9.53
N LYS A 62 10.22 8.23 -9.44
CA LYS A 62 9.68 9.33 -8.63
C LYS A 62 9.85 9.12 -7.12
N ASN A 63 9.90 7.87 -6.68
CA ASN A 63 9.96 7.49 -5.26
C ASN A 63 11.31 6.85 -4.88
N ASP A 64 12.33 6.96 -5.74
CA ASP A 64 13.68 6.41 -5.53
C ASP A 64 13.67 4.93 -5.09
N LEU A 65 12.75 4.14 -5.67
CA LEU A 65 12.62 2.71 -5.36
C LEU A 65 13.66 1.89 -6.14
N PRO A 66 14.19 0.81 -5.56
CA PRO A 66 15.16 -0.05 -6.25
C PRO A 66 14.53 -0.68 -7.49
N VAL A 67 15.34 -0.80 -8.54
CA VAL A 67 14.94 -1.47 -9.78
C VAL A 67 15.07 -2.98 -9.61
N SER A 68 14.35 -3.76 -10.41
CA SER A 68 14.26 -5.22 -10.23
C SER A 68 15.60 -5.95 -10.35
N SER A 69 16.62 -5.34 -10.96
CA SER A 69 18.00 -5.86 -10.97
C SER A 69 18.63 -5.93 -9.57
N ASP A 70 18.11 -5.14 -8.63
CA ASP A 70 18.70 -4.95 -7.29
C ASP A 70 17.95 -5.77 -6.23
N LEU A 71 16.87 -6.44 -6.61
CA LEU A 71 16.01 -7.23 -5.73
C LEU A 71 16.17 -8.73 -6.01
N PRO A 72 16.05 -9.59 -4.99
CA PRO A 72 16.03 -11.03 -5.21
C PRO A 72 14.89 -11.39 -6.19
N TYR A 73 15.25 -12.08 -7.27
CA TYR A 73 14.35 -12.43 -8.37
C TYR A 73 13.25 -13.37 -7.88
N GLU A 74 12.10 -12.82 -7.46
CA GLU A 74 10.89 -13.61 -7.24
C GLU A 74 10.26 -13.92 -8.60
N ARG A 75 10.62 -15.07 -9.17
CA ARG A 75 9.97 -15.60 -10.38
C ARG A 75 8.50 -15.83 -10.06
N ASN A 76 7.60 -15.00 -10.60
CA ASN A 76 6.23 -15.42 -10.80
C ASN A 76 6.18 -16.26 -12.09
N GLU A 77 5.75 -17.52 -12.00
CA GLU A 77 5.62 -18.39 -13.19
C GLU A 77 4.46 -18.00 -14.12
N ARG A 78 3.91 -16.81 -13.93
CA ARG A 78 2.63 -16.39 -14.49
C ARG A 78 2.92 -15.39 -15.61
N SER A 79 2.72 -15.81 -16.86
CA SER A 79 2.74 -15.00 -18.10
C SER A 79 4.07 -14.33 -18.49
N TYR A 80 4.48 -14.51 -19.75
CA TYR A 80 5.62 -13.82 -20.37
C TYR A 80 5.49 -12.29 -20.32
N TRP A 81 4.26 -11.78 -20.19
CA TRP A 81 3.92 -10.35 -20.10
C TRP A 81 3.79 -9.81 -18.67
N ASP A 82 3.83 -10.67 -17.65
CA ASP A 82 3.60 -10.33 -16.24
C ASP A 82 4.89 -10.56 -15.43
N ASN A 83 6.06 -10.45 -16.09
CA ASN A 83 7.39 -10.66 -15.52
C ASN A 83 7.80 -9.63 -14.44
N TYR A 84 6.89 -8.73 -14.08
CA TYR A 84 7.10 -7.74 -13.05
C TYR A 84 6.81 -8.33 -11.67
N SER A 85 7.65 -7.96 -10.71
CA SER A 85 7.48 -8.30 -9.30
C SER A 85 6.04 -8.04 -8.83
N THR A 86 5.53 -8.89 -7.95
CA THR A 86 4.31 -8.63 -7.17
C THR A 86 4.36 -7.26 -6.49
N LEU A 87 3.18 -6.74 -6.11
CA LEU A 87 3.17 -5.58 -5.23
C LEU A 87 3.97 -5.91 -3.97
N SER A 88 4.91 -5.04 -3.62
CA SER A 88 5.85 -5.25 -2.53
C SER A 88 6.25 -3.92 -1.91
N ALA A 89 7.07 -3.96 -0.86
CA ALA A 89 7.66 -2.76 -0.27
C ALA A 89 8.43 -1.89 -1.29
N TYR A 90 8.88 -2.49 -2.41
CA TYR A 90 9.71 -1.84 -3.44
C TYR A 90 9.00 -1.67 -4.78
N THR A 91 7.80 -2.22 -4.94
CA THR A 91 7.00 -2.13 -6.17
C THR A 91 5.57 -1.76 -5.79
N TRP A 92 5.28 -0.46 -5.80
CA TRP A 92 3.98 0.08 -5.37
C TRP A 92 2.92 0.09 -6.47
N THR A 93 3.34 -0.01 -7.73
CA THR A 93 2.44 -0.20 -8.87
C THR A 93 3.01 -1.22 -9.83
N ARG A 94 2.12 -2.01 -10.44
CA ARG A 94 2.44 -2.98 -11.47
C ARG A 94 1.36 -3.07 -12.54
N ILE A 95 1.71 -3.53 -13.73
CA ILE A 95 0.75 -3.97 -14.74
C ILE A 95 0.57 -5.49 -14.62
N ARG A 96 -0.69 -5.92 -14.53
CA ARG A 96 -1.08 -7.33 -14.66
C ARG A 96 -1.76 -7.57 -15.99
N SER A 97 -1.38 -8.63 -16.69
CA SER A 97 -2.08 -9.09 -17.90
C SER A 97 -3.13 -10.16 -17.59
N LYS A 98 -4.25 -10.15 -18.31
CA LYS A 98 -5.27 -11.18 -18.24
C LYS A 98 -5.80 -11.52 -19.63
N SER A 99 -5.58 -12.75 -20.07
CA SER A 99 -6.24 -13.31 -21.25
C SER A 99 -7.69 -13.65 -20.93
N LEU A 100 -8.59 -13.27 -21.82
CA LEU A 100 -10.03 -13.47 -21.71
C LEU A 100 -10.57 -13.86 -23.09
N VAL A 101 -11.69 -14.56 -23.13
CA VAL A 101 -12.43 -14.80 -24.38
C VAL A 101 -13.62 -13.85 -24.40
N LYS A 102 -13.74 -13.04 -25.46
CA LYS A 102 -14.89 -12.17 -25.70
C LYS A 102 -15.36 -12.37 -27.13
N ASP A 103 -16.65 -12.67 -27.31
CA ASP A 103 -17.27 -12.89 -28.63
C ASP A 103 -16.53 -13.96 -29.46
N GLY A 104 -16.09 -15.04 -28.80
CA GLY A 104 -15.33 -16.13 -29.41
C GLY A 104 -13.88 -15.80 -29.78
N LYS A 105 -13.39 -14.59 -29.48
CA LYS A 105 -12.00 -14.17 -29.73
C LYS A 105 -11.22 -14.07 -28.43
N GLU A 106 -9.98 -14.53 -28.44
CA GLU A 106 -9.06 -14.27 -27.34
C GLU A 106 -8.63 -12.80 -27.37
N ILE A 107 -8.73 -12.15 -26.21
CA ILE A 107 -8.30 -10.78 -25.99
C ILE A 107 -7.45 -10.72 -24.73
N VAL A 108 -6.43 -9.87 -24.74
CA VAL A 108 -5.63 -9.57 -23.55
C VAL A 108 -6.10 -8.23 -22.98
N ARG A 109 -6.16 -8.14 -21.65
CA ARG A 109 -6.38 -6.89 -20.91
C ARG A 109 -5.23 -6.64 -19.97
N PHE A 110 -4.84 -5.37 -19.87
CA PHE A 110 -3.80 -4.89 -18.97
C PHE A 110 -4.45 -4.07 -17.85
N ILE A 111 -4.09 -4.39 -16.62
CA ILE A 111 -4.69 -3.81 -15.42
C ILE A 111 -3.54 -3.20 -14.62
N LYS A 112 -3.60 -1.89 -14.38
CA LYS A 112 -2.70 -1.23 -13.43
C LYS A 112 -3.16 -1.53 -12.02
N GLU A 113 -2.36 -2.26 -11.27
CA GLU A 113 -2.59 -2.54 -9.86
C GLU A 113 -1.74 -1.58 -9.01
N GLN A 114 -2.37 -0.97 -8.00
CA GLN A 114 -1.79 -0.05 -7.02
C GLN A 114 -2.78 0.14 -5.87
N CYS A 115 -2.40 0.88 -4.83
CA CYS A 115 -3.35 1.33 -3.80
C CYS A 115 -4.49 2.12 -4.44
N MET A 116 -5.73 1.84 -4.02
CA MET A 116 -6.92 2.53 -4.53
C MET A 116 -7.23 3.83 -3.79
N HIS A 117 -6.50 4.14 -2.71
CA HIS A 117 -6.74 5.31 -1.85
C HIS A 117 -8.23 5.47 -1.50
N CYS A 118 -8.80 4.40 -0.91
CA CYS A 118 -10.22 4.34 -0.56
C CYS A 118 -10.61 5.52 0.35
N ILE A 119 -11.82 6.04 0.16
CA ILE A 119 -12.40 7.10 1.00
C ILE A 119 -12.54 6.62 2.45
N ASP A 120 -12.95 5.36 2.62
CA ASP A 120 -13.01 4.68 3.92
C ASP A 120 -12.07 3.46 3.89
N PRO A 121 -10.78 3.64 4.20
CA PRO A 121 -9.77 2.60 4.05
C PRO A 121 -9.73 1.64 5.24
N ALA A 122 -10.08 0.37 4.99
CA ALA A 122 -9.94 -0.70 5.97
C ALA A 122 -8.49 -0.84 6.49
N CYS A 123 -7.48 -0.58 5.64
CA CYS A 123 -6.07 -0.69 6.02
C CYS A 123 -5.58 0.36 7.04
N ALA A 124 -6.34 1.44 7.27
CA ALA A 124 -6.02 2.44 8.30
C ALA A 124 -6.87 2.30 9.57
N SER A 125 -7.83 1.37 9.56
CA SER A 125 -8.78 1.14 10.66
C SER A 125 -8.37 0.00 11.59
N VAL A 126 -7.12 -0.48 11.48
CA VAL A 126 -6.57 -1.65 12.19
C VAL A 126 -5.66 -1.29 13.34
#